data_AF-A0A564YV59-F1
#
_entry.id   AF-A0A564YV59-F1
#
_cell.length_a   1.000
_cell.length_b   1.000
_cell.length_c   1.000
_cell.angle_alpha   90.00
_cell.angle_beta   90.00
_cell.angle_gamma   90.00
#
_symmetry.space_group_name_H-M   'P 1'
#
loop_
_entity.id
_entity.type
_entity.pdbx_description
1 polymer ?
#
loop_
_entity_poly.entity_id
_entity_poly.type
_entity_poly.pdbx_seq_one_letter_code
_entity_poly.pdbx_strand_id
1 'polypeptide(L)'
;VEEEIEQILRFVYQPTGSQILRVFKRTRYDLMFDILPEPRGVFMLSTTLNYPQRQPFWTILIDDKKMESLEFPVKASTLLQAFICCMFIIAKRLDIEMPVNVIQFDPQFHAYLCSEYPEDCVIFLFK
;
A
#
# COMPACT_ATOMS: atom_id res chain seq x y z
N VAL A 1 1.22 -15.69 -0.06
CA VAL A 1 -0.15 -15.15 -0.17
C VAL A 1 -0.86 -15.11 1.17
N GLU A 2 -1.41 -16.21 1.70
CA GLU A 2 -2.28 -16.14 2.90
C GLU A 2 -1.58 -15.53 4.12
N GLU A 3 -0.32 -15.93 4.37
CA GLU A 3 0.50 -15.36 5.45
C GLU A 3 0.71 -13.85 5.31
N GLU A 4 0.95 -13.35 4.09
CA GLU A 4 1.13 -11.92 3.82
C GLU A 4 -0.19 -11.16 4.00
N ILE A 5 -1.30 -11.75 3.55
CA ILE A 5 -2.66 -11.22 3.76
C ILE A 5 -2.95 -11.12 5.25
N GLU A 6 -2.64 -12.16 6.03
CA GLU A 6 -2.82 -12.14 7.48
C GLU A 6 -1.99 -11.04 8.15
N GLN A 7 -0.73 -10.85 7.76
CA GLN A 7 0.11 -9.78 8.29
C GLN A 7 -0.48 -8.39 8.02
N ILE A 8 -0.93 -8.15 6.78
CA ILE A 8 -1.59 -6.89 6.40
C ILE A 8 -2.85 -6.68 7.23
N LEU A 9 -3.72 -7.69 7.33
CA LEU A 9 -4.96 -7.59 8.09
C LEU A 9 -4.71 -7.37 9.59
N ARG A 10 -3.71 -8.05 10.17
CA ARG A 10 -3.32 -7.84 11.57
C ARG A 10 -2.93 -6.38 11.82
N PHE A 11 -2.17 -5.75 10.92
CA PHE A 11 -1.87 -4.33 11.02
C PHE A 11 -3.14 -3.47 10.90
N VAL A 12 -3.97 -3.70 9.89
CA VAL A 12 -5.18 -2.89 9.65
C VAL A 12 -6.15 -2.96 10.83
N TYR A 13 -6.23 -4.09 11.54
CA TYR A 13 -7.08 -4.22 12.73
C TYR A 13 -6.46 -3.68 14.03
N GLN A 14 -5.17 -3.31 14.04
CA GLN A 14 -4.57 -2.61 15.18
C GLN A 14 -5.07 -1.14 15.25
N PRO A 15 -4.98 -0.48 16.42
CA PRO A 15 -5.39 0.91 16.57
C PRO A 15 -4.75 1.85 15.55
N THR A 16 -3.44 1.70 15.30
CA THR A 16 -2.72 2.54 14.32
C THR A 16 -3.19 2.30 12.89
N GLY A 17 -3.40 1.04 12.50
CA GLY A 17 -3.87 0.71 11.15
C GLY A 17 -5.32 1.12 10.91
N SER A 18 -6.19 0.91 11.90
CA SER A 18 -7.62 1.22 11.81
C SER A 18 -7.93 2.72 11.85
N GLN A 19 -6.94 3.57 12.15
CA GLN A 19 -7.02 5.01 11.97
C GLN A 19 -6.73 5.46 10.53
N ILE A 20 -6.06 4.62 9.73
CA ILE A 20 -5.61 4.95 8.37
C ILE A 20 -6.43 4.18 7.32
N LEU A 21 -6.70 2.91 7.58
CA LEU A 21 -7.35 2.00 6.64
C LEU A 21 -8.53 1.28 7.29
N ARG A 22 -9.59 1.08 6.51
CA ARG A 22 -10.69 0.16 6.86
C ARG A 22 -10.84 -0.86 5.75
N VAL A 23 -10.90 -2.15 6.10
CA VAL A 23 -11.17 -3.20 5.11
C VAL A 23 -12.57 -2.99 4.52
N PHE A 24 -12.62 -2.73 3.22
CA PHE A 24 -13.86 -2.58 2.45
C PHE A 24 -14.32 -3.91 1.86
N LYS A 25 -13.38 -4.67 1.26
CA LYS A 25 -13.66 -5.95 0.62
C LYS A 25 -12.46 -6.87 0.68
N ARG A 26 -12.72 -8.17 0.85
CA ARG A 26 -11.74 -9.24 0.73
C ARG A 26 -12.29 -10.31 -0.20
N THR A 27 -11.51 -10.69 -1.20
CA THR A 27 -11.73 -11.86 -2.04
C THR A 27 -10.55 -12.81 -1.90
N ARG A 28 -10.53 -13.89 -2.68
CA ARG A 28 -9.38 -14.81 -2.74
C ARG A 28 -8.12 -14.14 -3.27
N TYR A 29 -8.26 -13.15 -4.15
CA TYR A 29 -7.12 -12.52 -4.83
C TYR A 29 -6.98 -11.04 -4.54
N ASP A 30 -8.03 -10.41 -3.99
CA ASP A 30 -8.10 -8.97 -3.81
C ASP A 30 -8.33 -8.59 -2.35
N LEU A 31 -7.61 -7.56 -1.91
CA LEU A 31 -7.89 -6.82 -0.70
C LEU A 31 -8.18 -5.37 -1.08
N MET A 32 -9.31 -4.84 -0.63
CA MET A 32 -9.69 -3.45 -0.84
C MET A 32 -9.91 -2.77 0.49
N PHE A 33 -9.45 -1.53 0.58
CA PHE A 33 -9.49 -0.71 1.78
C PHE A 33 -10.02 0.69 1.46
N ASP A 34 -10.82 1.22 2.37
CA ASP A 34 -11.09 2.66 2.44
C ASP A 34 -9.91 3.35 3.13
N ILE A 35 -9.54 4.54 2.66
CA ILE A 35 -8.52 5.40 3.29
C ILE A 35 -9.24 6.43 4.19
N LEU A 36 -8.98 6.38 5.50
CA LEU A 36 -9.64 7.14 6.56
C LEU A 36 -9.02 8.55 6.76
N PRO A 37 -9.69 9.53 7.44
CA PRO A 37 -10.90 9.42 8.29
C PRO A 37 -12.29 9.33 7.63
N GLU A 38 -12.52 9.75 6.39
CA GLU A 38 -13.78 9.54 5.63
C GLU A 38 -13.41 9.39 4.15
N PRO A 39 -13.85 8.36 3.40
CA PRO A 39 -13.02 7.75 2.37
C PRO A 39 -12.43 8.81 1.46
N ARG A 40 -11.18 9.20 1.77
CA ARG A 40 -10.41 10.16 0.98
C ARG A 40 -9.96 9.50 -0.31
N GLY A 41 -10.20 8.21 -0.40
CA GLY A 41 -9.66 7.33 -1.39
C GLY A 41 -9.98 5.87 -1.15
N VAL A 42 -9.63 5.07 -2.14
CA VAL A 42 -9.64 3.61 -2.07
C VAL A 42 -8.27 3.07 -2.44
N PHE A 43 -7.93 1.97 -1.80
CA PHE A 43 -6.69 1.25 -2.03
C PHE A 43 -7.04 -0.22 -2.31
N MET A 44 -6.47 -0.77 -3.37
CA MET A 44 -6.65 -2.18 -3.76
C MET A 44 -5.30 -2.86 -3.94
N LEU A 45 -5.16 -4.06 -3.37
CA LEU A 45 -4.15 -5.04 -3.68
C LEU A 45 -4.79 -6.21 -4.41
N SER A 46 -4.15 -6.68 -5.47
CA SER A 46 -4.59 -7.84 -6.24
C SER A 46 -3.42 -8.76 -6.53
N THR A 47 -3.68 -10.07 -6.48
CA THR A 47 -2.74 -11.11 -6.92
C THR A 47 -3.35 -11.93 -8.04
N THR A 48 -2.55 -12.83 -8.61
CA THR A 48 -3.03 -13.79 -9.62
C THR A 48 -2.81 -15.21 -9.12
N LEU A 49 -3.45 -16.17 -9.78
CA LEU A 49 -3.23 -17.61 -9.57
C LEU A 49 -1.75 -18.03 -9.69
N ASN A 50 -0.93 -17.25 -10.40
CA ASN A 50 0.48 -17.52 -10.63
C ASN A 50 1.40 -16.72 -9.69
N TYR A 51 0.90 -16.29 -8.54
CA TYR A 51 1.74 -15.67 -7.52
C TYR A 51 2.57 -16.74 -6.80
N PRO A 52 3.88 -16.53 -6.56
CA PRO A 52 4.64 -15.29 -6.71
C PRO A 52 5.35 -15.10 -8.07
N GLN A 53 5.16 -15.98 -9.05
CA GLN A 53 5.81 -15.86 -10.38
C GLN A 53 5.35 -14.62 -11.15
N ARG A 54 4.14 -14.13 -10.88
CA ARG A 54 3.67 -12.80 -11.31
C ARG A 54 3.59 -11.85 -10.12
N GLN A 55 4.10 -10.64 -10.33
CA GLN A 55 4.06 -9.55 -9.35
C GLN A 55 2.61 -9.19 -8.99
N PRO A 56 2.36 -8.76 -7.76
CA PRO A 56 1.06 -8.23 -7.37
C PRO A 56 0.76 -6.95 -8.12
N PHE A 57 -0.53 -6.69 -8.32
CA PHE A 57 -1.05 -5.43 -8.83
C PHE A 57 -1.60 -4.61 -7.66
N TRP A 58 -1.48 -3.30 -7.75
CA TRP A 58 -2.10 -2.42 -6.78
C TRP A 58 -2.57 -1.14 -7.43
N THR A 59 -3.59 -0.53 -6.82
CA THR A 59 -4.15 0.75 -7.25
C THR A 59 -4.52 1.57 -6.04
N ILE A 60 -4.22 2.85 -6.09
CA ILE A 60 -4.63 3.83 -5.09
C ILE A 60 -5.36 4.94 -5.81
N LEU A 61 -6.50 5.34 -5.26
CA LEU A 61 -7.23 6.54 -5.62
C LEU A 61 -7.27 7.41 -4.37
N ILE A 62 -6.78 8.65 -4.41
CA ILE A 62 -6.90 9.62 -3.30
C ILE A 62 -7.20 11.01 -3.88
N ASP A 63 -8.23 11.70 -3.38
CA ASP A 63 -8.66 13.02 -3.84
C ASP A 63 -8.78 13.10 -5.39
N ASP A 64 -9.46 12.11 -6.01
CA ASP A 64 -9.63 11.94 -7.46
C ASP A 64 -8.36 11.61 -8.27
N LYS A 65 -7.20 11.50 -7.63
CA LYS A 65 -5.96 11.11 -8.30
C LYS A 65 -5.70 9.63 -8.19
N LYS A 66 -5.42 8.99 -9.32
CA LYS A 66 -5.18 7.55 -9.41
C LYS A 66 -3.68 7.27 -9.60
N MET A 67 -3.21 6.21 -8.96
CA MET A 67 -1.89 5.64 -9.22
C MET A 67 -1.99 4.13 -9.27
N GLU A 68 -1.37 3.54 -10.28
CA GLU A 68 -1.30 2.09 -10.46
C GLU A 68 0.14 1.58 -10.36
N SER A 69 0.28 0.30 -10.00
CA SER A 69 1.60 -0.34 -9.87
C SER A 69 2.45 -0.32 -11.14
N LEU A 70 1.82 -0.21 -12.31
CA LEU A 70 2.52 -0.12 -13.60
C LEU A 70 3.11 1.27 -13.88
N GLU A 71 2.55 2.30 -13.26
CA GLU A 71 2.98 3.69 -13.39
C GLU A 71 4.01 4.06 -12.32
N PHE A 72 4.07 3.30 -11.24
CA PHE A 72 5.03 3.49 -10.16
C PHE A 72 6.39 2.85 -10.50
N PRO A 73 7.51 3.59 -10.47
CA PRO A 73 8.79 3.06 -10.94
C PRO A 73 9.37 1.93 -10.07
N VAL A 74 9.00 1.87 -8.79
CA VAL A 74 9.46 0.81 -7.88
C VAL A 74 8.52 -0.39 -7.94
N LYS A 75 9.07 -1.52 -8.37
CA LYS A 75 8.30 -2.76 -8.53
C LYS A 75 8.28 -3.57 -7.23
N ALA A 76 7.09 -3.75 -6.69
CA ALA A 76 6.84 -4.71 -5.61
C ALA A 76 6.87 -6.15 -6.15
N SER A 77 7.65 -7.01 -5.50
CA SER A 77 7.69 -8.45 -5.83
C SER A 77 6.75 -9.27 -4.96
N THR A 78 6.35 -8.74 -3.80
CA THR A 78 5.48 -9.41 -2.83
C THR A 78 4.28 -8.55 -2.46
N LEU A 79 3.23 -9.18 -1.89
CA LEU A 79 2.06 -8.44 -1.41
C LEU A 79 2.42 -7.46 -0.30
N LEU A 80 3.37 -7.83 0.57
CA LEU A 80 3.88 -6.94 1.61
C LEU A 80 4.58 -5.72 1.01
N GLN A 81 5.41 -5.90 -0.01
CA GLN A 81 6.06 -4.78 -0.71
C GLN A 81 5.04 -3.90 -1.42
N ALA A 82 4.01 -4.49 -2.04
CA ALA A 82 2.92 -3.73 -2.66
C ALA A 82 2.15 -2.90 -1.62
N PHE A 83 1.87 -3.50 -0.47
CA PHE A 83 1.26 -2.81 0.66
C PHE A 83 2.14 -1.67 1.19
N ILE A 84 3.46 -1.90 1.29
CA ILE A 84 4.44 -0.87 1.67
C ILE A 84 4.45 0.28 0.67
N CYS A 85 4.49 0.02 -0.66
CA CYS A 85 4.38 1.08 -1.67
C CYS A 85 3.12 1.91 -1.45
N CYS A 86 1.99 1.25 -1.21
CA CYS A 86 0.73 1.94 -1.04
C CYS A 86 0.69 2.79 0.23
N MET A 87 1.15 2.24 1.35
CA MET A 87 1.25 2.96 2.61
C MET A 87 2.24 4.12 2.54
N PHE A 88 3.35 3.97 1.82
CA PHE A 88 4.30 5.06 1.58
C PHE A 88 3.64 6.22 0.83
N ILE A 89 2.89 5.90 -0.24
CA ILE A 89 2.14 6.89 -1.01
C ILE A 89 1.05 7.57 -0.17
N ILE A 90 0.27 6.79 0.59
CA ILE A 90 -0.77 7.30 1.50
C ILE A 90 -0.14 8.22 2.56
N ALA A 91 0.95 7.79 3.19
CA ALA A 91 1.65 8.55 4.22
C ALA A 91 2.10 9.92 3.69
N LYS A 92 2.74 9.95 2.52
CA LYS A 92 3.15 11.20 1.86
C LYS A 92 1.97 12.07 1.46
N ARG A 93 0.88 11.48 0.94
CA ARG A 93 -0.29 12.24 0.49
C ARG A 93 -1.09 12.85 1.65
N LEU A 94 -1.13 12.16 2.78
CA LEU A 94 -1.84 12.61 3.98
C LEU A 94 -0.97 13.41 4.95
N ASP A 95 0.31 13.62 4.63
CA ASP A 95 1.31 14.27 5.49
C ASP A 95 1.37 13.62 6.89
N ILE A 96 1.43 12.29 6.91
CA ILE A 96 1.57 11.49 8.14
C ILE A 96 2.85 10.66 8.09
N GLU A 97 3.38 10.33 9.26
CA GLU A 97 4.48 9.37 9.36
C GLU A 97 4.00 7.97 8.98
N MET A 98 4.83 7.25 8.23
CA MET A 98 4.55 5.86 7.89
C MET A 98 4.64 4.99 9.16
N PRO A 99 3.62 4.18 9.49
CA PRO A 99 3.64 3.40 10.72
C PRO A 99 4.80 2.40 10.76
N VAL A 100 5.53 2.37 11.89
CA VAL A 100 6.70 1.50 12.09
C VAL A 100 6.37 0.02 11.85
N ASN A 101 5.17 -0.43 12.20
CA ASN A 101 4.71 -1.79 11.96
C ASN A 101 4.70 -2.17 10.47
N VAL A 102 4.41 -1.21 9.59
CA VAL A 102 4.44 -1.42 8.13
C VAL A 102 5.88 -1.43 7.63
N ILE A 103 6.72 -0.53 8.15
CA ILE A 103 8.16 -0.51 7.83
C ILE A 103 8.81 -1.85 8.20
N GLN A 104 8.39 -2.47 9.29
CA GLN A 104 8.89 -3.77 9.75
C GLN A 104 8.52 -4.95 8.86
N PHE A 105 7.54 -4.82 7.95
CA PHE A 105 7.26 -5.88 6.97
C PHE A 105 8.43 -6.10 6.01
N ASP A 106 9.12 -5.02 5.62
CA ASP A 106 10.35 -5.09 4.82
C ASP A 106 11.16 -3.78 4.97
N PRO A 107 12.04 -3.69 5.98
CA PRO A 107 12.80 -2.47 6.26
C PRO A 107 13.75 -2.07 5.13
N GLN A 108 14.29 -3.06 4.41
CA GLN A 108 15.23 -2.82 3.30
C GLN A 108 14.48 -2.22 2.12
N PHE A 109 13.30 -2.74 1.80
CA PHE A 109 12.46 -2.19 0.74
C PHE A 109 11.95 -0.79 1.07
N HIS A 110 11.57 -0.53 2.33
CA HIS A 110 11.21 0.82 2.77
C HIS A 110 12.39 1.79 2.64
N ALA A 111 13.59 1.40 3.07
CA ALA A 111 14.78 2.23 2.91
C ALA A 111 15.09 2.55 1.44
N TYR A 112 14.90 1.57 0.54
CA TYR A 112 15.00 1.76 -0.90
C TYR A 112 13.96 2.76 -1.44
N LEU A 113 12.69 2.67 -1.01
CA LEU A 113 11.68 3.65 -1.38
C LEU A 113 12.06 5.07 -0.93
N CYS A 114 12.56 5.23 0.28
CA CYS A 114 13.02 6.52 0.79
C CYS A 114 14.21 7.08 0.02
N SER A 115 15.15 6.23 -0.44
CA SER A 115 16.29 6.69 -1.25
C SER A 115 15.88 7.13 -2.66
N GLU A 116 14.88 6.46 -3.24
CA GLU A 116 14.38 6.80 -4.58
C GLU A 116 13.47 8.04 -4.56
N TYR A 117 12.75 8.29 -3.45
CA TYR A 117 11.79 9.39 -3.33
C TYR A 117 11.92 10.16 -2.01
N PRO A 118 12.95 11.02 -1.86
CA PRO A 118 13.05 11.90 -0.72
C PRO A 118 11.89 12.92 -0.73
N GLU A 119 11.20 12.94 0.41
CA GLU A 119 10.23 13.89 0.97
C GLU A 119 9.09 14.45 0.08
N ASP A 120 9.31 14.88 -1.17
CA ASP A 120 8.33 15.60 -2.00
C ASP A 120 8.04 14.96 -3.38
N CYS A 121 8.82 13.99 -3.83
CA CYS A 121 8.74 13.51 -5.22
C CYS A 121 7.46 12.69 -5.52
N VAL A 122 6.87 12.03 -4.52
CA VAL A 122 5.71 11.13 -4.71
C VAL A 122 4.44 11.88 -5.09
N ILE A 123 4.29 13.13 -4.65
CA ILE A 123 3.10 13.96 -4.95
C ILE A 123 3.01 14.26 -6.45
N PHE A 124 4.15 14.36 -7.14
CA PHE A 124 4.21 14.58 -8.60
C PHE A 124 3.88 13.34 -9.43
N LEU A 125 3.87 12.14 -8.83
CA LEU A 125 3.57 10.90 -9.53
C LEU A 125 2.06 10.70 -9.76
N PHE A 126 1.23 11.42 -9.01
CA PHE A 126 -0.21 11.41 -9.21
C PHE A 126 -0.61 12.34 -10.35
N LYS A 127 -0.98 11.76 -11.48
CA LYS A 127 -1.61 12.47 -12.60
C LYS A 127 -3.09 12.73 -12.32
#